data_AF-S7QF32-F1
#
_entry.id   AF-S7QF32-F1
#
_cell.length_a   1.000
_cell.length_b   1.000
_cell.length_c   1.000
_cell.angle_alpha   90.00
_cell.angle_beta   90.00
_cell.angle_gamma   90.00
#
_symmetry.space_group_name_H-M   'P 1'
#
loop_
_entity.id
_entity.type
_entity.pdbx_description
1 polymer ?
#
loop_
_entity_poly.entity_id
_entity_poly.type
_entity_poly.pdbx_seq_one_letter_code
_entity_poly.pdbx_strand_id
1 'polypeptide(L)'
;MPDTSPPVGARIALNNSLGTVRYVGPVDGTHGTWLGVEWDDPQRGKHDGCKDGTRYFRCATDHPTAASFIRPAVKGLSYGRSFLAALAEKYIDDSPAPSKEVVTLGSSHGLIQVEAVGLAKVRSNLADLARLVEVSLDGAHIAWAEQPPQVAERCPNIRGLDLSLNLLPSWPALATLTAQLPHLTRLALNSTRLALSPLPASPPSPPLPTSFQSLTELQLNATLTPWPSLLTILAFLPSLHTLEAGYNSLSLPSPLSPSCPAHVHANLALLNLDTNLLAALPALSPLFPALTRLVLASNRIAAIPPAPSAAELGTLKHLSLSGNPLADWASVDNLRGWCPALEGLAIRAIPLLDGSYTRAFAIAKLPTLTSLDGAPITPKDRLDAELLYLSHITQHVPAPDRASWGRYAELVESTSPLPPLFASEPRR
;
A
#
# COMPACT_ATOMS: atom_id res chain seq x y z
N MET A 1 31.85 -26.04 -0.62
CA MET A 1 30.69 -25.18 -0.36
C MET A 1 31.16 -24.17 0.67
N PRO A 2 31.10 -22.84 0.44
CA PRO A 2 31.43 -21.95 1.54
C PRO A 2 30.42 -22.22 2.66
N ASP A 3 30.98 -22.58 3.81
CA ASP A 3 30.35 -23.11 5.02
C ASP A 3 29.68 -21.98 5.82
N THR A 4 28.99 -21.08 5.11
CA THR A 4 28.48 -19.84 5.69
C THR A 4 26.97 -19.93 5.77
N SER A 5 26.48 -20.18 6.97
CA SER A 5 25.09 -19.95 7.33
C SER A 5 24.66 -18.53 6.91
N PRO A 6 23.40 -18.34 6.46
CA PRO A 6 22.91 -17.03 6.08
C PRO A 6 23.02 -16.05 7.27
N PRO A 7 23.35 -14.78 7.05
CA PRO A 7 23.36 -13.80 8.14
C PRO A 7 21.94 -13.57 8.69
N VAL A 8 21.85 -13.14 9.95
CA VAL A 8 20.58 -12.66 10.53
C VAL A 8 20.08 -11.47 9.71
N GLY A 9 18.80 -11.51 9.35
CA GLY A 9 18.12 -10.57 8.44
C GLY A 9 18.05 -11.04 6.99
N ALA A 10 18.76 -12.11 6.62
CA ALA A 10 18.64 -12.69 5.28
C ALA A 10 17.22 -13.21 5.05
N ARG A 11 16.73 -13.02 3.82
CA ARG A 11 15.45 -13.57 3.36
C ARG A 11 15.68 -14.94 2.75
N ILE A 12 14.74 -15.85 2.97
CA ILE A 12 14.78 -17.21 2.45
C ILE A 12 13.41 -17.62 1.93
N ALA A 13 13.39 -18.61 1.03
CA ALA A 13 12.18 -19.30 0.63
C ALA A 13 12.29 -20.79 0.97
N LEU A 14 11.29 -21.36 1.64
CA LEU A 14 11.20 -22.80 1.91
C LEU A 14 9.92 -23.34 1.30
N ASN A 15 10.01 -24.11 0.22
CA ASN A 15 8.84 -24.59 -0.54
C ASN A 15 7.86 -23.44 -0.86
N ASN A 16 8.40 -22.33 -1.38
CA ASN A 16 7.69 -21.08 -1.71
C ASN A 16 7.12 -20.29 -0.51
N SER A 17 7.26 -20.77 0.73
CA SER A 17 7.00 -19.93 1.91
C SER A 17 8.17 -18.98 2.14
N LEU A 18 7.91 -17.68 2.10
CA LEU A 18 8.91 -16.64 2.35
C LEU A 18 9.10 -16.41 3.85
N GLY A 19 10.34 -16.13 4.25
CA GLY A 19 10.64 -15.80 5.64
C GLY A 19 11.95 -15.04 5.80
N THR A 20 12.17 -14.55 7.01
CA THR A 20 13.36 -13.79 7.40
C THR A 20 14.10 -14.55 8.49
N VAL A 21 15.40 -14.75 8.32
CA VAL A 21 16.27 -15.34 9.34
C VAL A 21 16.41 -14.36 10.50
N ARG A 22 15.97 -14.75 11.70
CA ARG A 22 16.05 -13.95 12.93
C ARG A 22 17.10 -14.48 13.90
N TYR A 23 17.50 -15.73 13.77
CA TYR A 23 18.47 -16.37 14.63
C TYR A 23 19.29 -17.41 13.87
N VAL A 24 20.59 -17.49 14.19
CA VAL A 24 21.49 -18.53 13.67
C VAL A 24 22.33 -19.02 14.83
N GLY A 25 22.19 -20.29 15.19
CA GLY A 25 22.92 -20.83 16.34
C GLY A 25 22.38 -22.16 16.86
N PRO A 26 22.95 -22.68 17.96
CA PRO A 26 22.45 -23.87 18.63
C PRO A 26 21.10 -23.62 19.31
N VAL A 27 20.31 -24.67 19.48
CA VAL A 27 19.04 -24.62 20.21
C VAL A 27 19.10 -25.66 21.34
N ASP A 28 18.67 -25.28 22.53
CA ASP A 28 18.69 -26.13 23.72
C ASP A 28 18.02 -27.49 23.43
N GLY A 29 18.63 -28.55 23.97
CA GLY A 29 18.19 -29.93 23.77
C GLY A 29 18.40 -30.47 22.35
N THR A 30 19.17 -29.79 21.49
CA THR A 30 19.43 -30.25 20.12
C THR A 30 20.90 -30.10 19.72
N HIS A 31 21.35 -30.91 18.75
CA HIS A 31 22.70 -30.82 18.19
C HIS A 31 22.75 -29.96 16.93
N GLY A 32 23.88 -29.29 16.71
CA GLY A 32 24.18 -28.53 15.48
C GLY A 32 23.44 -27.20 15.35
N THR A 33 23.70 -26.49 14.26
CA THR A 33 23.16 -25.15 13.99
C THR A 33 21.71 -25.21 13.50
N TRP A 34 20.92 -24.25 13.94
CA TRP A 34 19.56 -23.99 13.48
C TRP A 34 19.42 -22.57 12.95
N LEU A 35 18.49 -22.42 12.02
CA LEU A 35 17.99 -21.12 11.58
C LEU A 35 16.64 -20.90 12.27
N GLY A 36 16.56 -19.87 13.11
CA GLY A 36 15.29 -19.34 13.57
C GLY A 36 14.74 -18.41 12.50
N VAL A 37 13.61 -18.77 11.93
CA VAL A 37 12.98 -18.08 10.79
C VAL A 37 11.65 -17.53 11.24
N GLU A 38 11.42 -16.25 11.01
CA GLU A 38 10.09 -15.64 11.05
C GLU A 38 9.47 -15.72 9.65
N TRP A 39 8.32 -16.36 9.52
CA TRP A 39 7.62 -16.49 8.25
C TRP A 39 6.84 -15.23 7.91
N ASP A 40 6.63 -15.01 6.61
CA ASP A 40 5.79 -13.92 6.13
C ASP A 40 4.32 -14.19 6.41
N ASP A 41 3.89 -15.43 6.17
CA ASP A 41 2.63 -15.97 6.67
C ASP A 41 2.82 -16.49 8.11
N PRO A 42 2.22 -15.85 9.13
CA PRO A 42 2.41 -16.24 10.51
C PRO A 42 1.73 -17.59 10.87
N GLN A 43 0.84 -18.12 10.04
CA GLN A 43 0.22 -19.44 10.25
C GLN A 43 1.16 -20.60 9.87
N ARG A 44 2.19 -20.33 9.06
CA ARG A 44 3.15 -21.34 8.59
C ARG A 44 4.03 -21.91 9.71
N GLY A 45 4.30 -21.10 10.74
CA GLY A 45 5.28 -21.44 11.76
C GLY A 45 4.71 -22.30 12.90
N LYS A 46 5.40 -22.28 14.04
CA LYS A 46 5.17 -23.17 15.19
C LYS A 46 5.25 -22.46 16.54
N HIS A 47 6.02 -21.37 16.61
CA HIS A 47 6.27 -20.61 17.83
C HIS A 47 6.51 -19.14 17.51
N ASP A 48 6.64 -18.29 18.52
CA ASP A 48 6.89 -16.85 18.43
C ASP A 48 8.41 -16.48 18.52
N GLY A 49 9.27 -17.50 18.54
CA GLY A 49 10.73 -17.37 18.74
C GLY A 49 11.21 -17.84 20.12
N CYS A 50 10.29 -18.32 20.96
CA CYS A 50 10.58 -19.09 22.18
C CYS A 50 10.48 -20.58 21.90
N LYS A 51 11.36 -21.36 22.53
CA LYS A 51 11.26 -22.81 22.58
C LYS A 51 11.62 -23.28 23.98
N ASP A 52 10.74 -24.09 24.57
CA ASP A 52 10.93 -24.70 25.90
C ASP A 52 11.25 -23.69 27.02
N GLY A 53 10.66 -22.49 26.95
CA GLY A 53 10.88 -21.40 27.91
C GLY A 53 12.07 -20.49 27.62
N THR A 54 12.97 -20.89 26.70
CA THR A 54 14.11 -20.08 26.25
C THR A 54 13.72 -19.19 25.06
N ARG A 55 13.92 -17.87 25.19
CA ARG A 55 13.71 -16.89 24.11
C ARG A 55 14.97 -16.75 23.26
N TYR A 56 14.89 -17.11 21.98
CA TYR A 56 16.03 -17.00 21.04
C TYR A 56 15.97 -15.71 20.22
N PHE A 57 14.78 -15.32 19.79
CA PHE A 57 14.55 -14.09 19.02
C PHE A 57 13.10 -13.61 19.20
N ARG A 58 12.85 -12.38 18.78
CA ARG A 58 11.50 -11.81 18.68
C ARG A 58 11.11 -11.66 17.22
N CYS A 59 9.86 -11.99 16.93
CA CYS A 59 9.25 -11.73 15.63
C CYS A 59 8.83 -10.25 15.53
N ALA A 60 8.72 -9.73 14.32
CA ALA A 60 8.10 -8.43 14.06
C ALA A 60 6.59 -8.47 14.27
N THR A 61 5.95 -9.61 14.04
CA THR A 61 4.54 -9.83 14.40
C THR A 61 4.41 -10.48 15.78
N ASP A 62 3.42 -10.08 16.57
CA ASP A 62 3.10 -10.69 17.87
C ASP A 62 2.32 -12.03 17.75
N HIS A 63 2.34 -12.66 16.58
CA HIS A 63 1.58 -13.90 16.36
C HIS A 63 2.26 -15.10 17.04
N PRO A 64 1.50 -15.94 17.77
CA PRO A 64 2.08 -17.00 18.62
C PRO A 64 2.83 -18.09 17.86
N THR A 65 2.58 -18.22 16.55
CA THR A 65 3.20 -19.24 15.70
C THR A 65 3.99 -18.67 14.52
N ALA A 66 4.37 -17.39 14.54
CA ALA A 66 4.99 -16.75 13.37
C ALA A 66 6.32 -17.37 12.89
N ALA A 67 6.98 -18.16 13.72
CA ALA A 67 8.34 -18.58 13.51
C ALA A 67 8.57 -20.10 13.61
N SER A 68 9.68 -20.56 13.08
CA SER A 68 10.13 -21.95 13.16
C SER A 68 11.65 -22.04 13.23
N PHE A 69 12.15 -23.06 13.92
CA PHE A 69 13.53 -23.52 13.75
C PHE A 69 13.63 -24.52 12.60
N ILE A 70 14.48 -24.24 11.63
CA ILE A 70 14.78 -25.14 10.51
C ILE A 70 16.27 -25.44 10.43
N ARG A 71 16.62 -26.56 9.78
CA ARG A 71 18.02 -26.90 9.50
C ARG A 71 18.50 -26.15 8.26
N PRO A 72 19.76 -25.63 8.25
CA PRO A 72 20.33 -25.01 7.06
C PRO A 72 20.34 -25.92 5.82
N ALA A 73 20.42 -27.24 6.02
CA ALA A 73 20.44 -28.24 4.93
C ALA A 73 19.05 -28.84 4.61
N VAL A 74 17.95 -28.20 5.03
CA VAL A 74 16.60 -28.72 4.77
C VAL A 74 16.29 -28.71 3.26
N LYS A 75 15.70 -29.80 2.75
CA LYS A 75 15.29 -29.90 1.35
C LYS A 75 14.24 -28.82 1.02
N GLY A 76 14.42 -28.16 -0.11
CA GLY A 76 13.51 -27.11 -0.59
C GLY A 76 13.81 -25.71 -0.03
N LEU A 77 14.89 -25.54 0.74
CA LEU A 77 15.38 -24.23 1.14
C LEU A 77 16.11 -23.55 -0.02
N SER A 78 15.73 -22.31 -0.31
CA SER A 78 16.35 -21.44 -1.28
C SER A 78 16.80 -20.14 -0.62
N TYR A 79 18.01 -19.71 -0.96
CA TYR A 79 18.58 -18.42 -0.58
C TYR A 79 18.36 -17.34 -1.64
N GLY A 80 17.55 -17.66 -2.66
CA GLY A 80 17.27 -16.79 -3.79
C GLY A 80 18.31 -16.85 -4.90
N ARG A 81 18.13 -15.94 -5.86
CA ARG A 81 18.94 -15.81 -7.07
C ARG A 81 19.23 -14.34 -7.38
N SER A 82 20.08 -14.12 -8.36
CA SER A 82 20.42 -12.79 -8.83
C SER A 82 19.32 -12.19 -9.72
N PHE A 83 19.27 -10.86 -9.82
CA PHE A 83 18.27 -10.14 -10.62
C PHE A 83 18.32 -10.53 -12.11
N LEU A 84 19.49 -10.53 -12.75
CA LEU A 84 19.61 -10.92 -14.17
C LEU A 84 19.32 -12.40 -14.40
N ALA A 85 19.60 -13.28 -13.43
CA ALA A 85 19.21 -14.70 -13.54
C ALA A 85 17.69 -14.85 -13.57
N ALA A 86 16.98 -14.15 -12.66
CA ALA A 86 15.52 -14.13 -12.65
C ALA A 86 14.93 -13.52 -13.93
N LEU A 87 15.55 -12.45 -14.43
CA LEU A 87 15.14 -11.79 -15.66
C LEU A 87 15.37 -12.69 -16.88
N ALA A 88 16.54 -13.32 -16.99
CA ALA A 88 16.85 -14.23 -18.08
C ALA A 88 15.87 -15.42 -18.11
N GLU A 89 15.58 -16.02 -16.96
CA GLU A 89 14.62 -17.12 -16.90
C GLU A 89 13.21 -16.71 -17.34
N LYS A 90 12.74 -15.52 -16.94
CA LYS A 90 11.39 -15.06 -17.27
C LYS A 90 11.24 -14.56 -18.71
N TYR A 91 12.29 -13.96 -19.28
CA TYR A 91 12.19 -13.24 -20.56
C TYR A 91 13.04 -13.83 -21.70
N ILE A 92 14.08 -14.63 -21.43
CA ILE A 92 14.95 -15.19 -22.48
C ILE A 92 14.55 -16.62 -22.87
N ASP A 93 13.90 -17.38 -21.97
CA ASP A 93 13.35 -18.73 -22.18
C ASP A 93 14.20 -19.63 -23.13
N ASP A 94 15.28 -20.20 -22.59
CA ASP A 94 16.20 -21.09 -23.33
C ASP A 94 15.75 -22.56 -23.24
N SER A 95 14.46 -22.83 -23.39
CA SER A 95 13.95 -24.20 -23.48
C SER A 95 14.35 -24.80 -24.84
N PRO A 96 15.07 -25.93 -24.91
CA PRO A 96 15.47 -26.53 -26.18
C PRO A 96 14.23 -27.10 -26.87
N ALA A 97 13.62 -26.30 -27.76
CA ALA A 97 12.56 -26.79 -28.62
C ALA A 97 13.14 -27.77 -29.66
N PRO A 98 12.53 -28.96 -29.85
CA PRO A 98 12.85 -29.81 -30.98
C PRO A 98 12.59 -29.04 -32.28
N SER A 99 13.46 -29.22 -33.26
CA SER A 99 13.61 -28.38 -34.46
C SER A 99 12.44 -28.36 -35.45
N LYS A 100 11.24 -28.82 -35.08
CA LYS A 100 9.97 -28.62 -35.81
C LYS A 100 8.80 -28.60 -34.81
N GLU A 101 8.31 -27.42 -34.45
CA GLU A 101 7.13 -27.26 -33.60
C GLU A 101 5.86 -27.26 -34.45
N VAL A 102 5.13 -28.37 -34.40
CA VAL A 102 3.79 -28.51 -34.97
C VAL A 102 2.79 -28.38 -33.83
N VAL A 103 1.96 -27.33 -33.86
CA VAL A 103 0.92 -27.11 -32.85
C VAL A 103 -0.33 -27.88 -33.27
N THR A 104 -0.76 -28.81 -32.41
CA THR A 104 -2.00 -29.57 -32.60
C THR A 104 -3.14 -28.85 -31.89
N LEU A 105 -4.11 -28.33 -32.64
CA LEU A 105 -5.27 -27.65 -32.06
C LEU A 105 -6.22 -28.66 -31.42
N GLY A 106 -6.45 -28.50 -30.10
CA GLY A 106 -7.07 -29.49 -29.21
C GLY A 106 -8.51 -29.91 -29.55
N SER A 107 -9.19 -29.21 -30.45
CA SER A 107 -10.56 -29.57 -30.85
C SER A 107 -10.64 -30.59 -32.00
N SER A 108 -9.51 -30.99 -32.59
CA SER A 108 -9.47 -31.79 -33.83
C SER A 108 -8.85 -33.19 -33.70
N HIS A 109 -8.61 -33.70 -32.49
CA HIS A 109 -8.06 -35.05 -32.24
C HIS A 109 -6.78 -35.36 -33.07
N GLY A 110 -5.88 -34.38 -33.23
CA GLY A 110 -4.61 -34.61 -33.94
C GLY A 110 -4.63 -34.44 -35.46
N LEU A 111 -5.77 -34.12 -36.07
CA LEU A 111 -5.89 -34.03 -37.53
C LEU A 111 -5.39 -32.70 -38.12
N ILE A 112 -5.39 -31.62 -37.34
CA ILE A 112 -4.93 -30.31 -37.83
C ILE A 112 -3.64 -29.93 -37.10
N GLN A 113 -2.55 -30.08 -37.84
CA GLN A 113 -1.20 -29.72 -37.49
C GLN A 113 -0.90 -28.35 -38.13
N VAL A 114 -0.74 -27.31 -37.31
CA VAL A 114 -0.40 -25.97 -37.80
C VAL A 114 1.08 -25.72 -37.52
N GLU A 115 1.85 -25.43 -38.57
CA GLU A 115 3.22 -24.91 -38.43
C GLU A 115 3.15 -23.48 -37.87
N ALA A 116 3.65 -23.29 -36.66
CA ALA A 116 3.75 -21.96 -36.05
C ALA A 116 4.98 -21.22 -36.63
N VAL A 117 4.79 -20.53 -37.75
CA VAL A 117 5.85 -19.71 -38.37
C VAL A 117 6.03 -18.42 -37.56
N GLY A 118 7.15 -18.28 -36.84
CA GLY A 118 7.55 -17.02 -36.20
C GLY A 118 7.84 -17.06 -34.70
N LEU A 119 7.71 -18.21 -34.03
CA LEU A 119 7.99 -18.30 -32.58
C LEU A 119 9.46 -17.97 -32.25
N ALA A 120 10.40 -18.34 -33.12
CA ALA A 120 11.81 -17.94 -33.01
C ALA A 120 12.02 -16.42 -33.11
N LYS A 121 11.21 -15.72 -33.90
CA LYS A 121 11.27 -14.25 -34.03
C LYS A 121 10.65 -13.57 -32.81
N VAL A 122 9.62 -14.14 -32.21
CA VAL A 122 9.07 -13.71 -30.91
C VAL A 122 10.09 -13.93 -29.79
N ARG A 123 10.76 -15.09 -29.73
CA ARG A 123 11.85 -15.38 -28.77
C ARG A 123 13.07 -14.46 -28.98
N SER A 124 13.49 -14.24 -30.23
CA SER A 124 14.56 -13.27 -30.55
C SER A 124 14.18 -11.82 -30.23
N ASN A 125 12.90 -11.45 -30.33
CA ASN A 125 12.41 -10.13 -29.95
C ASN A 125 12.28 -9.97 -28.42
N LEU A 126 12.09 -11.07 -27.68
CA LEU A 126 12.10 -11.14 -26.20
C LEU A 126 13.52 -11.20 -25.61
N ALA A 127 14.51 -11.67 -26.38
CA ALA A 127 15.91 -11.72 -26.00
C ALA A 127 16.58 -10.33 -25.92
N ASP A 128 15.96 -9.29 -26.49
CA ASP A 128 16.47 -7.91 -26.43
C ASP A 128 16.01 -7.22 -25.13
N LEU A 129 16.65 -7.60 -24.03
CA LEU A 129 16.41 -7.05 -22.68
C LEU A 129 16.51 -5.52 -22.63
N ALA A 130 17.21 -4.90 -23.59
CA ALA A 130 17.35 -3.45 -23.65
C ALA A 130 16.04 -2.73 -24.02
N ARG A 131 15.04 -3.44 -24.58
CA ARG A 131 13.73 -2.87 -24.92
C ARG A 131 12.74 -2.90 -23.77
N LEU A 132 13.07 -3.58 -22.66
CA LEU A 132 12.18 -3.70 -21.52
C LEU A 132 12.01 -2.35 -20.82
N VAL A 133 10.75 -1.95 -20.65
CA VAL A 133 10.36 -0.70 -19.97
C VAL A 133 9.62 -1.01 -18.68
N GLU A 134 8.63 -1.90 -18.75
CA GLU A 134 7.93 -2.42 -17.57
C GLU A 134 8.33 -3.87 -17.37
N VAL A 135 8.84 -4.18 -16.19
CA VAL A 135 9.30 -5.52 -15.83
C VAL A 135 8.59 -5.94 -14.55
N SER A 136 7.85 -7.04 -14.63
CA SER A 136 7.36 -7.72 -13.43
C SER A 136 8.22 -8.95 -13.16
N LEU A 137 8.75 -9.04 -11.94
CA LEU A 137 9.52 -10.16 -11.41
C LEU A 137 8.98 -10.53 -10.02
N ASP A 138 7.66 -10.48 -9.86
CA ASP A 138 6.97 -10.89 -8.65
C ASP A 138 7.26 -12.36 -8.33
N GLY A 139 7.51 -12.68 -7.06
CA GLY A 139 7.74 -14.06 -6.62
C GLY A 139 8.97 -14.73 -7.24
N ALA A 140 9.85 -13.99 -7.91
CA ALA A 140 11.00 -14.53 -8.63
C ALA A 140 12.19 -14.90 -7.72
N HIS A 141 12.01 -14.85 -6.39
CA HIS A 141 13.03 -15.18 -5.38
C HIS A 141 14.36 -14.42 -5.56
N ILE A 142 14.31 -13.17 -6.01
CA ILE A 142 15.49 -12.31 -6.19
C ILE A 142 16.01 -11.91 -4.81
N ALA A 143 17.28 -12.21 -4.54
CA ALA A 143 17.91 -11.92 -3.25
C ALA A 143 19.04 -10.88 -3.35
N TRP A 144 19.66 -10.72 -4.53
CA TRP A 144 20.68 -9.71 -4.77
C TRP A 144 20.68 -9.24 -6.23
N ALA A 145 21.25 -8.06 -6.44
CA ALA A 145 21.56 -7.53 -7.76
C ALA A 145 23.02 -7.79 -8.13
N GLU A 146 23.28 -7.86 -9.42
CA GLU A 146 24.61 -7.93 -10.01
C GLU A 146 25.43 -6.67 -9.74
N GLN A 147 26.75 -6.80 -9.87
CA GLN A 147 27.65 -5.66 -9.65
C GLN A 147 27.49 -4.63 -10.79
N PRO A 148 27.54 -3.33 -10.48
CA PRO A 148 27.56 -2.30 -11.51
C PRO A 148 28.71 -2.51 -12.50
N PRO A 149 28.51 -2.27 -13.81
CA PRO A 149 27.30 -1.76 -14.48
C PRO A 149 26.42 -2.84 -15.14
N GLN A 150 26.52 -4.11 -14.71
CA GLN A 150 25.94 -5.25 -15.45
C GLN A 150 24.43 -5.14 -15.70
N VAL A 151 23.67 -4.60 -14.75
CA VAL A 151 22.22 -4.41 -14.91
C VAL A 151 21.94 -3.27 -15.89
N ALA A 152 22.68 -2.16 -15.78
CA ALA A 152 22.54 -0.99 -16.63
C ALA A 152 22.83 -1.31 -18.12
N GLU A 153 23.83 -2.16 -18.39
CA GLU A 153 24.18 -2.57 -19.75
C GLU A 153 23.11 -3.46 -20.39
N ARG A 154 22.46 -4.33 -19.60
CA ARG A 154 21.46 -5.26 -20.13
C ARG A 154 20.06 -4.66 -20.23
N CYS A 155 19.70 -3.77 -19.29
CA CYS A 155 18.32 -3.27 -19.14
C CYS A 155 18.27 -1.75 -18.90
N PRO A 156 18.83 -0.92 -19.80
CA PRO A 156 18.94 0.53 -19.57
C PRO A 156 17.60 1.27 -19.51
N ASN A 157 16.54 0.73 -20.12
CA ASN A 157 15.27 1.44 -20.36
C ASN A 157 14.15 1.12 -19.36
N ILE A 158 14.43 0.35 -18.29
CA ILE A 158 13.40 0.00 -17.29
C ILE A 158 12.92 1.28 -16.58
N ARG A 159 11.60 1.49 -16.60
CA ARG A 159 10.89 2.59 -15.94
C ARG A 159 9.96 2.11 -14.85
N GLY A 160 9.38 0.91 -14.99
CA GLY A 160 8.56 0.29 -13.96
C GLY A 160 9.09 -1.09 -13.62
N LEU A 161 9.25 -1.36 -12.34
CA LEU A 161 9.78 -2.61 -11.83
C LEU A 161 8.93 -3.12 -10.67
N ASP A 162 8.40 -4.33 -10.82
CA ASP A 162 7.70 -5.04 -9.76
C ASP A 162 8.58 -6.16 -9.20
N LEU A 163 8.97 -5.98 -7.94
CA LEU A 163 9.76 -6.91 -7.13
C LEU A 163 8.96 -7.43 -5.93
N SER A 164 7.63 -7.44 -6.02
CA SER A 164 6.79 -7.99 -4.97
C SER A 164 7.13 -9.45 -4.65
N LEU A 165 6.94 -9.89 -3.40
CA LEU A 165 7.18 -11.28 -2.96
C LEU A 165 8.62 -11.79 -3.23
N ASN A 166 9.63 -10.92 -3.16
CA ASN A 166 11.04 -11.31 -3.36
C ASN A 166 11.83 -11.47 -2.05
N LEU A 167 13.09 -11.83 -2.20
CA LEU A 167 14.05 -12.14 -1.13
C LEU A 167 15.10 -11.03 -0.95
N LEU A 168 14.86 -9.82 -1.46
CA LEU A 168 15.72 -8.69 -1.17
C LEU A 168 15.66 -8.40 0.34
N PRO A 169 16.81 -8.34 1.04
CA PRO A 169 16.81 -8.26 2.50
C PRO A 169 16.74 -6.84 3.05
N SER A 170 17.13 -5.83 2.28
CA SER A 170 17.30 -4.48 2.80
C SER A 170 17.23 -3.38 1.73
N TRP A 171 16.93 -2.16 2.16
CA TRP A 171 16.95 -0.96 1.33
C TRP A 171 18.32 -0.69 0.69
N PRO A 172 19.47 -0.87 1.39
CA PRO A 172 20.78 -0.84 0.76
C PRO A 172 20.98 -1.89 -0.35
N ALA A 173 20.44 -3.10 -0.19
CA ALA A 173 20.51 -4.12 -1.24
C ALA A 173 19.62 -3.79 -2.44
N LEU A 174 18.49 -3.11 -2.21
CA LEU A 174 17.66 -2.57 -3.28
C LEU A 174 18.36 -1.39 -3.99
N ALA A 175 19.09 -0.55 -3.25
CA ALA A 175 19.79 0.60 -3.81
C ALA A 175 20.90 0.20 -4.79
N THR A 176 21.56 -0.95 -4.60
CA THR A 176 22.54 -1.45 -5.59
C THR A 176 21.89 -1.80 -6.93
N LEU A 177 20.60 -2.17 -6.93
CA LEU A 177 19.82 -2.40 -8.14
C LEU A 177 19.35 -1.09 -8.76
N THR A 178 18.68 -0.24 -7.98
CA THR A 178 18.06 0.98 -8.51
C THR A 178 19.08 2.02 -8.96
N ALA A 179 20.29 2.06 -8.37
CA ALA A 179 21.38 2.90 -8.85
C ALA A 179 21.84 2.56 -10.29
N GLN A 180 21.57 1.34 -10.77
CA GLN A 180 21.87 0.91 -12.14
C GLN A 180 20.70 1.17 -13.11
N LEU A 181 19.56 1.68 -12.62
CA LEU A 181 18.34 1.91 -13.41
C LEU A 181 17.95 3.39 -13.39
N PRO A 182 18.63 4.25 -14.18
CA PRO A 182 18.49 5.71 -14.08
C PRO A 182 17.11 6.24 -14.50
N HIS A 183 16.33 5.45 -15.24
CA HIS A 183 14.99 5.81 -15.70
C HIS A 183 13.87 5.20 -14.86
N LEU A 184 14.18 4.52 -13.75
CA LEU A 184 13.19 3.90 -12.89
C LEU A 184 12.31 4.94 -12.21
N THR A 185 11.00 4.86 -12.43
CA THR A 185 9.99 5.80 -11.92
C THR A 185 8.95 5.11 -11.06
N ARG A 186 8.60 3.86 -11.37
CA ARG A 186 7.63 3.05 -10.62
C ARG A 186 8.30 1.84 -10.01
N LEU A 187 8.09 1.63 -8.72
CA LEU A 187 8.64 0.49 -8.01
C LEU A 187 7.58 -0.14 -7.11
N ALA A 188 7.31 -1.42 -7.33
CA ALA A 188 6.45 -2.21 -6.46
C ALA A 188 7.27 -3.22 -5.64
N LEU A 189 7.06 -3.22 -4.33
CA LEU A 189 7.78 -4.04 -3.34
C LEU A 189 6.78 -4.72 -2.40
N ASN A 190 5.57 -4.99 -2.89
CA ASN A 190 4.50 -5.52 -2.06
C ASN A 190 4.92 -6.86 -1.45
N SER A 191 4.57 -7.09 -0.19
CA SER A 191 4.93 -8.31 0.55
C SER A 191 6.43 -8.61 0.59
N THR A 192 7.30 -7.59 0.48
CA THR A 192 8.76 -7.71 0.64
C THR A 192 9.21 -7.03 1.92
N ARG A 193 9.89 -7.78 2.79
CA ARG A 193 10.36 -7.26 4.10
C ARG A 193 11.80 -6.73 4.00
N LEU A 194 11.94 -5.42 3.85
CA LEU A 194 13.23 -4.74 3.71
C LEU A 194 13.69 -4.11 5.02
N ALA A 195 14.88 -4.49 5.51
CA ALA A 195 15.56 -3.80 6.59
C ALA A 195 16.12 -2.43 6.13
N LEU A 196 16.13 -1.42 7.00
CA LEU A 196 16.78 -0.13 6.72
C LEU A 196 18.31 -0.23 6.74
N SER A 197 18.84 -1.08 7.62
CA SER A 197 20.28 -1.28 7.78
C SER A 197 20.82 -2.32 6.79
N PRO A 198 22.08 -2.18 6.34
CA PRO A 198 22.75 -3.23 5.58
C PRO A 198 22.90 -4.50 6.43
N LEU A 199 22.93 -5.66 5.77
CA LEU A 199 23.25 -6.92 6.43
C LEU A 199 24.73 -6.98 6.82
N PRO A 200 25.08 -7.71 7.89
CA PRO A 200 26.49 -8.03 8.18
C PRO A 200 27.14 -8.70 6.97
N ALA A 201 28.36 -8.27 6.62
CA ALA A 201 29.13 -8.77 5.47
C ALA A 201 28.49 -8.53 4.08
N SER A 202 27.52 -7.63 3.95
CA SER A 202 27.03 -7.17 2.64
C SER A 202 28.07 -6.30 1.91
N PRO A 203 28.13 -6.33 0.56
CA PRO A 203 29.01 -5.46 -0.21
C PRO A 203 28.68 -3.98 0.03
N PRO A 204 29.65 -3.06 -0.17
CA PRO A 204 29.40 -1.63 -0.05
C PRO A 204 28.26 -1.21 -1.00
N SER A 205 27.28 -0.49 -0.46
CA SER A 205 26.10 -0.02 -1.19
C SER A 205 26.26 1.44 -1.58
N PRO A 206 25.64 1.88 -2.71
CA PRO A 206 25.62 3.29 -3.07
C PRO A 206 24.82 4.10 -2.04
N PRO A 207 25.05 5.42 -1.95
CA PRO A 207 24.28 6.26 -1.04
C PRO A 207 22.79 6.21 -1.41
N LEU A 208 21.96 5.79 -0.44
CA LEU A 208 20.49 5.72 -0.58
C LEU A 208 19.88 7.01 -1.17
N PRO A 209 20.27 8.23 -0.74
CA PRO A 209 19.70 9.47 -1.28
C PRO A 209 19.90 9.66 -2.79
N THR A 210 20.92 9.04 -3.37
CA THR A 210 21.21 9.14 -4.82
C THR A 210 20.55 8.03 -5.63
N SER A 211 20.15 6.95 -4.97
CA SER A 211 19.72 5.71 -5.64
C SER A 211 18.24 5.70 -6.02
N PHE A 212 17.46 6.68 -5.54
CA PHE A 212 16.00 6.70 -5.71
C PHE A 212 15.44 8.06 -6.19
N GLN A 213 16.28 8.91 -6.79
CA GLN A 213 15.91 10.29 -7.14
C GLN A 213 14.83 10.39 -8.22
N SER A 214 14.74 9.41 -9.11
CA SER A 214 13.76 9.36 -10.21
C SER A 214 12.44 8.69 -9.84
N LEU A 215 12.32 8.08 -8.65
CA LEU A 215 11.11 7.38 -8.25
C LEU A 215 9.96 8.34 -8.00
N THR A 216 8.86 8.14 -8.72
CA THR A 216 7.62 8.90 -8.60
C THR A 216 6.50 8.09 -7.96
N GLU A 217 6.53 6.76 -8.07
CA GLU A 217 5.53 5.87 -7.49
C GLU A 217 6.19 4.71 -6.75
N LEU A 218 5.73 4.48 -5.52
CA LEU A 218 6.24 3.42 -4.65
C LEU A 218 5.08 2.65 -4.01
N GLN A 219 5.10 1.33 -4.13
CA GLN A 219 4.16 0.43 -3.46
C GLN A 219 4.87 -0.43 -2.41
N LEU A 220 4.40 -0.33 -1.17
CA LEU A 220 4.90 -1.02 0.02
C LEU A 220 3.75 -1.73 0.76
N ASN A 221 2.79 -2.29 0.02
CA ASN A 221 1.64 -2.96 0.61
C ASN A 221 2.07 -4.27 1.27
N ALA A 222 1.54 -4.58 2.46
CA ALA A 222 1.81 -5.81 3.21
C ALA A 222 3.31 -6.08 3.51
N THR A 223 4.11 -5.02 3.68
CA THR A 223 5.56 -5.12 3.98
C THR A 223 5.87 -5.16 5.48
N LEU A 224 4.89 -4.84 6.33
CA LEU A 224 5.05 -4.60 7.78
C LEU A 224 6.07 -3.49 8.09
N THR A 225 6.20 -2.52 7.18
CA THR A 225 7.07 -1.36 7.40
C THR A 225 6.43 -0.42 8.42
N PRO A 226 7.02 -0.21 9.62
CA PRO A 226 6.43 0.67 10.61
C PRO A 226 6.58 2.14 10.20
N TRP A 227 5.70 2.99 10.72
CA TRP A 227 5.64 4.41 10.34
C TRP A 227 6.97 5.17 10.45
N PRO A 228 7.77 5.06 11.54
CA PRO A 228 9.05 5.76 11.61
C PRO A 228 10.04 5.32 10.53
N SER A 229 10.02 4.03 10.18
CA SER A 229 10.83 3.52 9.09
C SER A 229 10.35 4.04 7.73
N LEU A 230 9.03 4.13 7.52
CA LEU A 230 8.46 4.71 6.32
C LEU A 230 8.90 6.17 6.13
N LEU A 231 8.87 7.00 7.20
CA LEU A 231 9.37 8.37 7.14
C LEU A 231 10.87 8.45 6.80
N THR A 232 11.66 7.54 7.35
CA THR A 232 13.10 7.44 7.03
C THR A 232 13.32 7.09 5.56
N ILE A 233 12.50 6.22 4.99
CA ILE A 233 12.58 5.83 3.57
C ILE A 233 12.18 7.00 2.67
N LEU A 234 11.09 7.69 3.04
CA LEU A 234 10.60 8.83 2.29
C LEU A 234 11.67 9.92 2.16
N ALA A 235 12.49 10.16 3.20
CA ALA A 235 13.61 11.09 3.13
C ALA A 235 14.58 10.85 1.95
N PHE A 236 14.64 9.63 1.40
CA PHE A 236 15.47 9.28 0.24
C PHE A 236 14.74 9.37 -1.11
N LEU A 237 13.46 9.77 -1.12
CA LEU A 237 12.54 9.78 -2.26
C LEU A 237 12.00 11.20 -2.53
N PRO A 238 12.83 12.13 -3.01
CA PRO A 238 12.44 13.54 -3.15
C PRO A 238 11.36 13.79 -4.22
N SER A 239 11.30 12.94 -5.25
CA SER A 239 10.41 13.08 -6.41
C SER A 239 9.11 12.26 -6.29
N LEU A 240 8.81 11.71 -5.11
CA LEU A 240 7.68 10.81 -4.93
C LEU A 240 6.34 11.56 -5.01
N HIS A 241 5.44 11.06 -5.85
CA HIS A 241 4.09 11.59 -6.05
C HIS A 241 3.02 10.65 -5.49
N THR A 242 3.23 9.34 -5.61
CA THR A 242 2.28 8.30 -5.19
C THR A 242 2.96 7.33 -4.23
N LEU A 243 2.35 7.16 -3.04
CA LEU A 243 2.76 6.16 -2.07
C LEU A 243 1.58 5.25 -1.71
N GLU A 244 1.78 3.95 -1.87
CA GLU A 244 0.88 2.93 -1.34
C GLU A 244 1.56 2.19 -0.19
N ALA A 245 0.94 2.22 0.98
CA ALA A 245 1.42 1.58 2.19
C ALA A 245 0.28 0.91 2.96
N GLY A 246 -0.57 0.19 2.22
CA GLY A 246 -1.66 -0.60 2.77
C GLY A 246 -1.22 -1.88 3.47
N TYR A 247 -2.10 -2.48 4.28
CA TYR A 247 -1.88 -3.78 4.93
C TYR A 247 -0.62 -3.87 5.81
N ASN A 248 -0.12 -2.74 6.33
CA ASN A 248 1.12 -2.67 7.11
C ASN A 248 0.87 -2.68 8.63
N SER A 249 -0.38 -2.85 9.06
CA SER A 249 -0.78 -2.77 10.46
C SER A 249 -0.36 -1.44 11.12
N LEU A 250 -0.33 -0.35 10.35
CA LEU A 250 0.15 0.95 10.84
C LEU A 250 -0.79 1.53 11.90
N SER A 251 -0.20 1.96 13.01
CA SER A 251 -0.85 2.83 13.99
C SER A 251 -0.07 4.13 14.05
N LEU A 252 -0.72 5.25 13.71
CA LEU A 252 -0.11 6.57 13.77
C LEU A 252 -0.33 7.18 15.16
N PRO A 253 0.71 7.73 15.81
CA PRO A 253 0.52 8.50 17.02
C PRO A 253 -0.19 9.82 16.68
N SER A 254 -1.16 10.22 17.51
CA SER A 254 -1.81 11.53 17.44
C SER A 254 -1.52 12.29 18.75
N PRO A 255 -0.83 13.45 18.71
CA PRO A 255 -0.26 14.11 17.53
C PRO A 255 0.99 13.40 16.99
N LEU A 256 1.24 13.53 15.68
CA LEU A 256 2.50 13.10 15.06
C LEU A 256 3.63 13.93 15.69
N SER A 257 4.45 13.29 16.52
CA SER A 257 5.45 13.99 17.33
C SER A 257 6.46 14.76 16.45
N PRO A 258 6.86 16.00 16.82
CA PRO A 258 7.85 16.80 16.10
C PRO A 258 9.28 16.22 16.14
N SER A 259 9.49 15.07 16.80
CA SER A 259 10.74 14.31 16.79
C SER A 259 10.98 13.56 15.48
N CYS A 260 10.01 13.54 14.56
CA CYS A 260 10.26 13.10 13.20
C CYS A 260 11.17 14.13 12.51
N PRO A 261 12.31 13.75 11.91
CA PRO A 261 13.07 14.67 11.07
C PRO A 261 12.10 15.17 9.99
N ALA A 262 11.73 16.44 10.09
CA ALA A 262 10.70 17.09 9.30
C ALA A 262 11.16 17.24 7.85
N HIS A 263 11.20 16.13 7.12
CA HIS A 263 11.36 16.17 5.66
C HIS A 263 9.95 16.34 5.10
N VAL A 264 9.70 17.56 4.66
CA VAL A 264 8.45 17.93 4.00
C VAL A 264 8.48 17.32 2.60
N HIS A 265 7.58 16.38 2.35
CA HIS A 265 7.41 15.77 1.03
C HIS A 265 6.45 16.62 0.21
N ALA A 266 7.01 17.69 -0.37
CA ALA A 266 6.25 18.70 -1.09
C ALA A 266 5.55 18.19 -2.36
N ASN A 267 5.94 17.03 -2.89
CA ASN A 267 5.42 16.50 -4.15
C ASN A 267 4.39 15.37 -3.98
N LEU A 268 4.21 14.84 -2.77
CA LEU A 268 3.34 13.68 -2.56
C LEU A 268 1.87 14.09 -2.72
N ALA A 269 1.25 13.60 -3.80
CA ALA A 269 -0.12 13.93 -4.18
C ALA A 269 -1.12 12.84 -3.77
N LEU A 270 -0.70 11.57 -3.75
CA LEU A 270 -1.54 10.43 -3.40
C LEU A 270 -0.89 9.59 -2.31
N LEU A 271 -1.61 9.43 -1.19
CA LEU A 271 -1.24 8.56 -0.09
C LEU A 271 -2.34 7.52 0.14
N ASN A 272 -1.99 6.25 -0.03
CA ASN A 272 -2.87 5.13 0.30
C ASN A 272 -2.38 4.41 1.56
N LEU A 273 -3.23 4.39 2.59
CA LEU A 273 -3.04 3.72 3.87
C LEU A 273 -4.20 2.76 4.15
N ASP A 274 -4.74 2.10 3.13
CA ASP A 274 -5.84 1.15 3.28
C ASP A 274 -5.46 -0.05 4.17
N THR A 275 -6.45 -0.62 4.86
CA THR A 275 -6.27 -1.83 5.68
C THR A 275 -5.13 -1.70 6.70
N ASN A 276 -5.12 -0.60 7.45
CA ASN A 276 -4.20 -0.36 8.56
C ASN A 276 -4.98 -0.27 9.89
N LEU A 277 -4.33 0.15 10.98
CA LEU A 277 -4.90 0.19 12.33
C LEU A 277 -5.18 1.63 12.82
N LEU A 278 -5.44 2.56 11.90
CA LEU A 278 -5.63 3.97 12.24
C LEU A 278 -6.95 4.18 12.98
N ALA A 279 -6.89 4.73 14.20
CA ALA A 279 -8.05 4.99 15.04
C ALA A 279 -8.64 6.40 14.86
N ALA A 280 -7.90 7.32 14.24
CA ALA A 280 -8.30 8.70 14.00
C ALA A 280 -7.69 9.22 12.68
N LEU A 281 -8.21 10.35 12.18
CA LEU A 281 -7.59 11.05 11.05
C LEU A 281 -6.21 11.60 11.46
N PRO A 282 -5.14 11.27 10.71
CA PRO A 282 -3.81 11.79 10.99
C PRO A 282 -3.65 13.24 10.49
N ALA A 283 -2.99 14.09 11.29
CA ALA A 283 -2.62 15.45 10.92
C ALA A 283 -1.41 15.46 9.98
N LEU A 284 -1.64 15.19 8.69
CA LEU A 284 -0.59 14.95 7.71
C LEU A 284 -0.07 16.22 7.02
N SER A 285 -0.73 17.36 7.19
CA SER A 285 -0.37 18.60 6.49
C SER A 285 1.10 19.03 6.69
N PRO A 286 1.69 18.90 7.89
CA PRO A 286 3.11 19.24 8.10
C PRO A 286 4.08 18.36 7.29
N LEU A 287 3.67 17.14 6.93
CA LEU A 287 4.50 16.18 6.20
C LEU A 287 4.23 16.21 4.69
N PHE A 288 2.95 16.33 4.31
CA PHE A 288 2.48 16.21 2.93
C PHE A 288 1.57 17.40 2.55
N PRO A 289 2.15 18.61 2.36
CA PRO A 289 1.36 19.82 2.11
C PRO A 289 0.62 19.81 0.76
N ALA A 290 1.11 19.04 -0.23
CA ALA A 290 0.52 18.94 -1.56
C ALA A 290 -0.44 17.75 -1.72
N LEU A 291 -0.86 17.11 -0.62
CA LEU A 291 -1.66 15.90 -0.67
C LEU A 291 -3.07 16.18 -1.25
N THR A 292 -3.38 15.56 -2.38
CA THR A 292 -4.68 15.73 -3.06
C THR A 292 -5.61 14.54 -2.87
N ARG A 293 -5.07 13.34 -2.67
CA ARG A 293 -5.84 12.11 -2.52
C ARG A 293 -5.33 11.28 -1.35
N LEU A 294 -6.24 10.95 -0.44
CA LEU A 294 -5.97 10.18 0.76
C LEU A 294 -6.93 9.01 0.85
N VAL A 295 -6.38 7.80 0.91
CA VAL A 295 -7.16 6.57 1.04
C VAL A 295 -6.92 5.97 2.42
N LEU A 296 -7.96 5.91 3.23
CA LEU A 296 -7.99 5.37 4.59
C LEU A 296 -9.02 4.24 4.71
N ALA A 297 -9.31 3.54 3.61
CA ALA A 297 -10.28 2.46 3.61
C ALA A 297 -9.89 1.35 4.60
N SER A 298 -10.87 0.68 5.20
CA SER A 298 -10.70 -0.46 6.10
C SER A 298 -9.73 -0.21 7.27
N ASN A 299 -9.82 0.97 7.87
CA ASN A 299 -9.11 1.32 9.10
C ASN A 299 -10.06 1.20 10.33
N ARG A 300 -9.65 1.74 11.48
CA ARG A 300 -10.40 1.69 12.75
C ARG A 300 -10.92 3.08 13.17
N ILE A 301 -11.17 3.96 12.21
CA ILE A 301 -11.61 5.33 12.47
C ILE A 301 -13.08 5.29 12.91
N ALA A 302 -13.32 5.43 14.21
CA ALA A 302 -14.66 5.38 14.79
C ALA A 302 -15.32 6.75 14.91
N ALA A 303 -14.52 7.81 15.04
CA ALA A 303 -14.98 9.20 15.14
C ALA A 303 -13.95 10.16 14.54
N ILE A 304 -14.42 11.29 14.04
CA ILE A 304 -13.60 12.38 13.51
C ILE A 304 -13.84 13.61 14.40
N PRO A 305 -12.87 14.01 15.24
CA PRO A 305 -13.02 15.20 16.07
C PRO A 305 -12.96 16.47 15.22
N PRO A 306 -13.31 17.64 15.78
CA PRO A 306 -13.03 18.92 15.15
C PRO A 306 -11.56 19.05 14.76
N ALA A 307 -11.29 19.73 13.64
CA ALA A 307 -9.92 19.84 13.11
C ALA A 307 -8.99 20.53 14.12
N PRO A 308 -7.75 20.04 14.29
CA PRO A 308 -6.79 20.60 15.23
C PRO A 308 -6.28 21.99 14.82
N SER A 309 -6.32 22.29 13.51
CA SER A 309 -5.90 23.56 12.93
C SER A 309 -6.86 23.96 11.81
N ALA A 310 -6.94 25.26 11.51
CA ALA A 310 -7.68 25.73 10.35
C ALA A 310 -6.98 25.26 9.07
N ALA A 311 -7.66 24.42 8.28
CA ALA A 311 -7.19 23.83 7.01
C ALA A 311 -6.21 22.64 7.12
N GLU A 312 -6.35 21.77 8.13
CA GLU A 312 -5.65 20.48 8.20
C GLU A 312 -6.07 19.53 7.06
N LEU A 313 -5.23 19.39 6.02
CA LEU A 313 -5.52 18.77 4.71
C LEU A 313 -6.26 19.69 3.72
N GLY A 314 -5.94 20.99 3.75
CA GLY A 314 -6.56 22.01 2.89
C GLY A 314 -6.48 21.76 1.38
N THR A 315 -5.47 21.03 0.89
CA THR A 315 -5.27 20.69 -0.53
C THR A 315 -5.98 19.41 -0.96
N LEU A 316 -6.59 18.69 -0.01
CA LEU A 316 -7.18 17.38 -0.26
C LEU A 316 -8.50 17.48 -1.04
N LYS A 317 -8.52 16.84 -2.21
CA LYS A 317 -9.68 16.76 -3.10
C LYS A 317 -10.43 15.44 -2.97
N HIS A 318 -9.74 14.35 -2.64
CA HIS A 318 -10.34 13.02 -2.58
C HIS A 318 -10.01 12.30 -1.28
N LEU A 319 -11.04 11.86 -0.56
CA LEU A 319 -10.92 11.12 0.70
C LEU A 319 -11.71 9.81 0.62
N SER A 320 -11.08 8.69 0.96
CA SER A 320 -11.76 7.42 1.14
C SER A 320 -11.71 6.98 2.61
N LEU A 321 -12.89 6.81 3.21
CA LEU A 321 -13.12 6.31 4.56
C LEU A 321 -13.90 4.99 4.56
N SER A 322 -14.05 4.36 3.40
CA SER A 322 -14.88 3.15 3.25
C SER A 322 -14.44 2.03 4.20
N GLY A 323 -15.38 1.29 4.79
CA GLY A 323 -15.06 0.18 5.71
C GLY A 323 -14.52 0.60 7.07
N ASN A 324 -14.67 1.87 7.48
CA ASN A 324 -14.35 2.32 8.83
C ASN A 324 -15.59 2.25 9.76
N PRO A 325 -15.41 2.01 11.07
CA PRO A 325 -16.51 1.93 12.04
C PRO A 325 -17.07 3.32 12.44
N LEU A 326 -17.23 4.24 11.48
CA LEU A 326 -17.77 5.57 11.74
C LEU A 326 -19.29 5.49 12.00
N ALA A 327 -19.75 5.97 13.15
CA ALA A 327 -21.12 5.75 13.61
C ALA A 327 -21.93 7.04 13.83
N ASP A 328 -21.36 8.21 13.61
CA ASP A 328 -22.00 9.50 13.91
C ASP A 328 -21.90 10.52 12.75
N TRP A 329 -22.96 11.32 12.58
CA TRP A 329 -23.00 12.40 11.59
C TRP A 329 -22.12 13.60 11.96
N ALA A 330 -21.82 13.79 13.25
CA ALA A 330 -20.95 14.87 13.71
C ALA A 330 -19.53 14.75 13.11
N SER A 331 -19.04 13.53 12.95
CA SER A 331 -17.80 13.23 12.27
C SER A 331 -17.80 13.66 10.80
N VAL A 332 -18.93 13.48 10.11
CA VAL A 332 -19.10 13.96 8.72
C VAL A 332 -19.15 15.48 8.68
N ASP A 333 -19.82 16.12 9.64
CA ASP A 333 -19.86 17.58 9.74
C ASP A 333 -18.45 18.16 9.98
N ASN A 334 -17.64 17.49 10.80
CA ASN A 334 -16.25 17.88 11.08
C ASN A 334 -15.32 17.79 9.86
N LEU A 335 -15.65 16.99 8.84
CA LEU A 335 -14.84 16.88 7.61
C LEU A 335 -14.68 18.22 6.90
N ARG A 336 -15.63 19.15 7.04
CA ARG A 336 -15.52 20.51 6.47
C ARG A 336 -14.33 21.28 7.05
N GLY A 337 -14.04 21.07 8.33
CA GLY A 337 -12.94 21.72 9.03
C GLY A 337 -11.58 21.11 8.68
N TRP A 338 -11.55 19.80 8.47
CA TRP A 338 -10.35 19.10 7.99
C TRP A 338 -10.10 19.41 6.50
N CYS A 339 -11.01 19.00 5.62
CA CYS A 339 -10.82 19.03 4.18
C CYS A 339 -11.76 20.06 3.51
N PRO A 340 -11.45 21.37 3.56
CA PRO A 340 -12.33 22.41 3.01
C PRO A 340 -12.48 22.37 1.48
N ALA A 341 -11.55 21.73 0.76
CA ALA A 341 -11.57 21.62 -0.71
C ALA A 341 -12.02 20.23 -1.21
N LEU A 342 -12.72 19.45 -0.38
CA LEU A 342 -13.05 18.06 -0.68
C LEU A 342 -14.08 17.94 -1.83
N GLU A 343 -13.66 17.35 -2.95
CA GLU A 343 -14.49 17.14 -4.14
C GLU A 343 -15.05 15.70 -4.21
N GLY A 344 -14.30 14.70 -3.75
CA GLY A 344 -14.71 13.30 -3.79
C GLY A 344 -14.63 12.62 -2.42
N LEU A 345 -15.69 11.96 -2.01
CA LEU A 345 -15.75 11.19 -0.77
C LEU A 345 -16.19 9.74 -1.05
N ALA A 346 -15.53 8.77 -0.45
CA ALA A 346 -15.96 7.37 -0.48
C ALA A 346 -16.18 6.86 0.94
N ILE A 347 -17.41 6.54 1.29
CA ILE A 347 -17.86 6.18 2.64
C ILE A 347 -18.61 4.83 2.67
N ARG A 348 -18.46 4.00 1.64
CA ARG A 348 -19.10 2.66 1.57
C ARG A 348 -18.80 1.81 2.81
N ALA A 349 -19.75 0.98 3.20
CA ALA A 349 -19.59 0.02 4.31
C ALA A 349 -19.18 0.69 5.64
N ILE A 350 -19.73 1.87 5.90
CA ILE A 350 -19.63 2.55 7.19
C ILE A 350 -20.96 2.31 7.95
N PRO A 351 -20.96 1.93 9.24
CA PRO A 351 -22.18 1.64 10.01
C PRO A 351 -23.22 2.78 10.04
N LEU A 352 -22.76 4.04 9.99
CA LEU A 352 -23.63 5.22 9.86
C LEU A 352 -24.59 5.14 8.64
N LEU A 353 -24.25 4.34 7.63
CA LEU A 353 -24.82 4.40 6.29
C LEU A 353 -25.83 3.30 5.96
N ASP A 354 -26.17 2.42 6.90
CA ASP A 354 -27.12 1.32 6.69
C ASP A 354 -28.58 1.79 6.52
N GLY A 355 -28.82 3.11 6.42
CA GLY A 355 -30.12 3.74 6.18
C GLY A 355 -30.34 4.26 4.75
N SER A 356 -31.60 4.51 4.39
CA SER A 356 -32.04 4.95 3.05
C SER A 356 -31.63 6.38 2.66
N TYR A 357 -31.37 7.26 3.64
CA TYR A 357 -31.14 8.70 3.39
C TYR A 357 -29.69 9.13 3.41
N THR A 358 -28.78 8.18 3.63
CA THR A 358 -27.37 8.43 3.85
C THR A 358 -26.71 9.27 2.76
N ARG A 359 -26.90 8.87 1.50
CA ARG A 359 -26.29 9.56 0.35
C ARG A 359 -26.75 11.01 0.30
N ALA A 360 -28.04 11.25 0.45
CA ALA A 360 -28.63 12.58 0.44
C ALA A 360 -28.07 13.45 1.59
N PHE A 361 -27.94 12.89 2.79
CA PHE A 361 -27.44 13.62 3.95
C PHE A 361 -25.97 14.01 3.80
N ALA A 362 -25.13 13.11 3.29
CA ALA A 362 -23.73 13.41 2.99
C ALA A 362 -23.60 14.53 1.94
N ILE A 363 -24.41 14.49 0.87
CA ILE A 363 -24.45 15.53 -0.17
C ILE A 363 -24.89 16.88 0.43
N ALA A 364 -25.95 16.89 1.24
CA ALA A 364 -26.47 18.13 1.84
C ALA A 364 -25.50 18.74 2.86
N LYS A 365 -24.79 17.91 3.65
CA LYS A 365 -23.83 18.37 4.66
C LYS A 365 -22.50 18.85 4.08
N LEU A 366 -22.10 18.37 2.91
CA LEU A 366 -20.80 18.66 2.29
C LEU A 366 -20.96 19.34 0.91
N PRO A 367 -21.02 20.67 0.84
CA PRO A 367 -21.31 21.41 -0.40
C PRO A 367 -20.19 21.33 -1.43
N THR A 368 -18.98 20.95 -1.07
CA THR A 368 -17.87 20.88 -2.02
C THR A 368 -17.87 19.59 -2.84
N LEU A 369 -18.67 18.58 -2.47
CA LEU A 369 -18.66 17.27 -3.11
C LEU A 369 -19.23 17.29 -4.53
N THR A 370 -18.43 16.85 -5.49
CA THR A 370 -18.80 16.59 -6.89
C THR A 370 -19.01 15.10 -7.16
N SER A 371 -18.43 14.22 -6.33
CA SER A 371 -18.58 12.77 -6.43
C SER A 371 -18.69 12.13 -5.05
N LEU A 372 -19.60 11.17 -4.90
CA LEU A 372 -19.80 10.40 -3.68
C LEU A 372 -19.86 8.91 -4.02
N ASP A 373 -18.99 8.12 -3.40
CA ASP A 373 -18.81 6.70 -3.68
C ASP A 373 -18.53 6.41 -5.15
N GLY A 374 -17.86 7.33 -5.86
CA GLY A 374 -17.56 7.18 -7.30
C GLY A 374 -18.74 7.49 -8.23
N ALA A 375 -19.92 7.81 -7.70
CA ALA A 375 -21.03 8.32 -8.49
C ALA A 375 -21.04 9.86 -8.48
N PRO A 376 -21.08 10.51 -9.66
CA PRO A 376 -21.13 11.97 -9.75
C PRO A 376 -22.40 12.52 -9.09
N ILE A 377 -22.31 13.76 -8.61
CA ILE A 377 -23.43 14.49 -8.01
C ILE A 377 -23.82 15.60 -8.99
N THR A 378 -25.02 15.50 -9.56
CA THR A 378 -25.55 16.56 -10.40
C THR A 378 -26.14 17.70 -9.56
N PRO A 379 -26.29 18.93 -10.11
CA PRO A 379 -26.97 20.02 -9.41
C PRO A 379 -28.39 19.66 -8.96
N LYS A 380 -29.09 18.83 -9.75
CA LYS A 380 -30.42 18.32 -9.42
C LYS A 380 -30.37 17.38 -8.21
N ASP A 381 -29.45 16.40 -8.22
CA ASP A 381 -29.29 15.47 -7.09
C ASP A 381 -29.01 16.21 -5.79
N ARG A 382 -28.24 17.30 -5.86
CA ARG A 382 -27.95 18.15 -4.71
C ARG A 382 -29.18 18.87 -4.20
N LEU A 383 -29.96 19.51 -5.07
CA LEU A 383 -31.19 20.18 -4.66
C LEU A 383 -32.16 19.19 -4.00
N ASP A 384 -32.35 18.02 -4.60
CA ASP A 384 -33.22 16.98 -4.08
C ASP A 384 -32.71 16.48 -2.71
N ALA A 385 -31.39 16.33 -2.55
CA ALA A 385 -30.76 15.94 -1.30
C ALA A 385 -30.89 16.99 -0.18
N GLU A 386 -30.69 18.27 -0.51
CA GLU A 386 -30.82 19.39 0.44
C GLU A 386 -32.28 19.57 0.90
N LEU A 387 -33.25 19.46 -0.02
CA LEU A 387 -34.68 19.49 0.31
C LEU A 387 -35.08 18.32 1.20
N LEU A 388 -34.61 17.10 0.88
CA LEU A 388 -34.86 15.92 1.69
C LEU A 388 -34.25 16.05 3.09
N TYR A 389 -33.04 16.59 3.19
CA TYR A 389 -32.37 16.87 4.47
C TYR A 389 -33.16 17.86 5.34
N LEU A 390 -33.57 18.99 4.76
CA LEU A 390 -34.38 20.01 5.46
C LEU A 390 -35.74 19.44 5.93
N SER A 391 -36.43 18.72 5.05
CA SER A 391 -37.72 18.08 5.37
C SER A 391 -37.57 17.07 6.52
N HIS A 392 -36.54 16.21 6.45
CA HIS A 392 -36.30 15.20 7.47
C HIS A 392 -36.00 15.83 8.84
N ILE A 393 -35.11 16.81 8.91
CA ILE A 393 -34.78 17.50 10.17
C ILE A 393 -36.00 18.22 10.74
N THR A 394 -36.80 18.86 9.90
CA THR A 394 -38.02 19.55 10.35
C THR A 394 -39.03 18.58 10.99
N GLN A 395 -39.12 17.35 10.48
CA GLN A 395 -40.04 16.32 10.97
C GLN A 395 -39.52 15.57 12.21
N HIS A 396 -38.22 15.29 12.28
CA HIS A 396 -37.66 14.36 13.28
C HIS A 396 -36.84 15.03 14.38
N VAL A 397 -36.41 16.28 14.20
CA VAL A 397 -35.60 17.01 15.19
C VAL A 397 -36.41 18.15 15.81
N PRO A 398 -36.45 18.27 17.15
CA PRO A 398 -37.09 19.38 17.85
C PRO A 398 -36.54 20.73 17.40
N ALA A 399 -37.41 21.74 17.28
CA ALA A 399 -37.05 23.09 16.86
C ALA A 399 -35.79 23.71 17.52
N PRO A 400 -35.57 23.61 18.85
CA PRO A 400 -34.37 24.19 19.48
C PRO A 400 -33.07 23.54 19.01
N ASP A 401 -33.11 22.28 18.60
CA ASP A 401 -31.91 21.51 18.27
C ASP A 401 -31.58 21.55 16.77
N ARG A 402 -32.50 22.00 15.90
CA ARG A 402 -32.28 21.96 14.44
C ARG A 402 -31.05 22.75 13.99
N ALA A 403 -30.76 23.87 14.66
CA ALA A 403 -29.63 24.72 14.33
C ALA A 403 -28.26 24.06 14.59
N SER A 404 -28.18 23.07 15.49
CA SER A 404 -26.94 22.34 15.77
C SER A 404 -26.68 21.17 14.81
N TRP A 405 -27.65 20.84 13.94
CA TRP A 405 -27.52 19.78 12.95
C TRP A 405 -26.80 20.27 11.69
N GLY A 406 -25.47 20.34 11.75
CA GLY A 406 -24.58 20.59 10.61
C GLY A 406 -24.97 21.84 9.80
N ARG A 407 -25.32 21.67 8.52
CA ARG A 407 -25.67 22.76 7.59
C ARG A 407 -27.12 23.22 7.62
N TYR A 408 -27.94 22.79 8.59
CA TYR A 408 -29.37 23.11 8.57
C TYR A 408 -29.63 24.63 8.53
N ALA A 409 -29.02 25.42 9.43
CA ALA A 409 -29.21 26.87 9.46
C ALA A 409 -28.79 27.57 8.15
N GLU A 410 -27.63 27.17 7.61
CA GLU A 410 -27.09 27.68 6.33
C GLU A 410 -28.04 27.39 5.16
N LEU A 411 -28.65 26.21 5.13
CA LEU A 411 -29.58 25.80 4.07
C LEU A 411 -30.95 26.49 4.17
N VAL A 412 -31.45 26.76 5.38
CA VAL A 412 -32.70 27.52 5.56
C VAL A 412 -32.55 28.96 5.07
N GLU A 413 -31.40 29.58 5.33
CA GLU A 413 -31.10 30.92 4.84
C GLU A 413 -30.98 30.96 3.31
N SER A 414 -30.32 29.98 2.70
CA SER A 414 -30.11 29.94 1.25
C SER A 414 -31.37 29.59 0.44
N THR A 415 -32.29 28.82 1.00
CA THR A 415 -33.57 28.44 0.36
C THR A 415 -34.69 29.47 0.57
N SER A 416 -34.45 30.51 1.36
CA SER A 416 -35.38 31.62 1.57
C SER A 416 -35.12 32.75 0.55
N PRO A 417 -35.64 32.62 -0.69
CA PRO A 417 -36.95 33.22 -0.93
C PRO A 417 -37.82 32.37 -1.89
N LEU A 418 -38.70 31.54 -1.33
CA LEU A 418 -39.92 31.09 -2.01
C LEU A 418 -41.13 31.48 -1.14
N PRO A 419 -42.23 31.98 -1.74
CA PRO A 419 -43.34 32.57 -1.00
C PRO A 419 -44.04 31.52 -0.12
N PRO A 420 -44.72 31.96 0.96
CA PRO A 420 -45.22 31.07 2.00
C PRO A 420 -46.37 30.22 1.47
N LEU A 421 -46.09 28.97 1.09
CA LEU A 421 -47.12 27.98 0.77
C LEU A 421 -47.61 27.20 1.99
N PHE A 422 -47.13 27.52 3.20
CA PHE A 422 -47.58 26.89 4.44
C PHE A 422 -47.83 27.92 5.55
N ALA A 423 -48.55 28.99 5.22
CA ALA A 423 -49.28 29.77 6.22
C ALA A 423 -50.74 29.31 6.24
N SER A 424 -51.00 28.14 6.83
CA SER A 424 -52.34 27.80 7.30
C SER A 424 -52.30 27.78 8.83
N GLU A 425 -52.44 28.97 9.42
CA GLU A 425 -52.90 29.10 10.79
C GLU A 425 -54.28 28.42 10.94
N PRO A 426 -54.55 27.73 12.05
CA PRO A 426 -55.91 27.29 12.35
C PRO A 426 -56.73 28.52 12.73
N ARG A 427 -57.72 28.87 11.90
CA ARG A 427 -58.76 29.82 12.30
C ARG A 427 -59.72 29.13 13.28
N ARG A 428 -59.70 29.68 14.50
CA ARG A 428 -60.71 29.69 15.58
C ARG A 428 -61.40 28.39 15.97
#